data_AF-A0A8H3BHQ2-F1
#
_entry.id   AF-A0A8H3BHQ2-F1
#
_cell.length_a   1.000
_cell.length_b   1.000
_cell.length_c   1.000
_cell.angle_alpha   90.00
_cell.angle_beta   90.00
_cell.angle_gamma   90.00
#
_symmetry.space_group_name_H-M   'P 1'
#
loop_
_entity.id
_entity.type
_entity.pdbx_description
1 polymer ?
#
loop_
_entity_poly.entity_id
_entity_poly.type
_entity_poly.pdbx_seq_one_letter_code
_entity_poly.pdbx_strand_id
1 'polypeptide(L)'
;MFTTHRQIRTALGVLRVQDNVWRANLLIPSADLFCTLHRRSYAMTSRKVLIGVIGGSGLYDLENLTPTEVYNPETPWGFPSSPITVSQLPSGVRLAFLARHGTGHSILPSDVPARANIAALKYLGVKVIVAFSAVGSLREQIHPGDFIVPDQIIDRTKGIRPASFFQGTSVVAHAMFGDPFDSQLIKTLIPMIQKALASLPDTTTPPNLHTSGTVVCMEGPQFSTRAESNMYRAWGGDIINMSVLPEAKLAREAELSYALIATATDYDAWRVSEEPVTVAEVYKTLSNNADRSRKITATILEELHEIVERGEVLTSAEGGMQYSLVTRNWPEGDREKLAFVLPKYFGKEQAN
;
A
#
# COMPACT_ATOMS: atom_id res chain seq x y z
N MET A 1 -17.06 -10.66 61.05
CA MET A 1 -18.43 -10.43 61.56
C MET A 1 -19.21 -9.75 60.43
N PHE A 2 -19.78 -10.46 59.46
CA PHE A 2 -21.08 -11.17 59.50
C PHE A 2 -22.22 -10.35 60.12
N THR A 3 -23.13 -9.84 59.27
CA THR A 3 -24.61 -9.92 59.36
C THR A 3 -25.25 -9.21 58.13
N THR A 4 -25.80 -9.97 57.16
CA THR A 4 -27.24 -10.19 56.81
C THR A 4 -27.93 -9.07 56.00
N HIS A 5 -28.24 -9.23 54.71
CA HIS A 5 -29.43 -9.89 54.08
C HIS A 5 -30.82 -9.35 54.51
N ARG A 6 -31.51 -8.56 53.67
CA ARG A 6 -32.71 -8.98 52.89
C ARG A 6 -33.42 -7.81 52.15
N GLN A 7 -33.79 -8.13 50.90
CA GLN A 7 -34.96 -7.68 50.12
C GLN A 7 -34.94 -6.23 49.61
N ILE A 8 -35.09 -5.99 48.29
CA ILE A 8 -36.36 -6.12 47.54
C ILE A 8 -36.14 -6.62 46.09
N ARG A 9 -36.96 -7.60 45.70
CA ARG A 9 -37.25 -8.08 44.34
C ARG A 9 -37.91 -6.96 43.53
N THR A 10 -37.68 -6.77 42.23
CA THR A 10 -38.52 -7.27 41.09
C THR A 10 -37.97 -6.47 39.88
N ALA A 11 -37.41 -7.06 38.83
CA ALA A 11 -38.17 -7.53 37.67
C ALA A 11 -37.31 -8.48 36.82
N LEU A 12 -37.81 -9.72 36.69
CA LEU A 12 -37.38 -10.75 35.76
C LEU A 12 -38.52 -10.94 34.77
N GLY A 13 -38.19 -10.95 33.48
CA GLY A 13 -39.09 -11.08 32.33
C GLY A 13 -38.49 -10.22 31.23
N VAL A 14 -37.73 -10.74 30.27
CA VAL A 14 -38.07 -11.83 29.37
C VAL A 14 -36.76 -12.50 28.92
N LEU A 15 -36.62 -13.79 29.19
CA LEU A 15 -35.54 -14.65 28.68
C LEU A 15 -36.16 -16.01 28.40
N ARG A 16 -36.53 -16.25 27.13
CA ARG A 16 -36.72 -17.55 26.46
C ARG A 16 -37.38 -17.35 25.09
N VAL A 17 -37.14 -18.30 24.18
CA VAL A 17 -37.53 -18.40 22.75
C VAL A 17 -36.47 -17.73 21.85
N GLN A 18 -35.66 -18.41 21.03
CA GLN A 18 -35.69 -19.77 20.50
C GLN A 18 -34.27 -20.17 20.01
N ASP A 19 -33.75 -21.29 20.52
CA ASP A 19 -32.74 -22.11 19.84
C ASP A 19 -33.42 -22.91 18.71
N ASN A 20 -32.79 -22.92 17.53
CA ASN A 20 -33.01 -23.68 16.29
C ASN A 20 -32.78 -22.68 15.16
N VAL A 21 -31.67 -22.69 14.42
CA VAL A 21 -31.44 -23.58 13.27
C VAL A 21 -29.93 -23.74 13.06
N TRP A 22 -29.38 -24.89 13.47
CA TRP A 22 -28.15 -25.45 12.92
C TRP A 22 -28.54 -26.74 12.21
N ARG A 23 -28.62 -26.69 10.87
CA ARG A 23 -28.47 -27.80 9.90
C ARG A 23 -29.02 -27.34 8.55
N ALA A 24 -28.12 -26.97 7.64
CA ALA A 24 -28.40 -27.06 6.20
C ALA A 24 -27.11 -27.49 5.50
N ASN A 25 -27.20 -28.72 4.99
CA ASN A 25 -26.28 -29.52 4.19
C ASN A 25 -25.16 -28.78 3.43
N LEU A 26 -23.93 -29.26 3.66
CA LEU A 26 -22.84 -29.21 2.69
C LEU A 26 -23.27 -29.92 1.40
N LEU A 27 -23.27 -29.19 0.30
CA LEU A 27 -22.98 -29.70 -1.03
C LEU A 27 -21.86 -28.83 -1.59
N ILE A 28 -20.64 -29.36 -1.53
CA ILE A 28 -19.46 -28.80 -2.20
C ILE A 28 -19.60 -29.15 -3.68
N PRO A 29 -19.72 -28.19 -4.61
CA PRO A 29 -19.58 -28.48 -6.03
C PRO A 29 -18.09 -28.63 -6.34
N SER A 30 -17.75 -29.69 -7.06
CA SER A 30 -16.42 -30.00 -7.59
C SER A 30 -15.84 -28.86 -8.44
N ALA A 31 -14.50 -28.76 -8.43
CA ALA A 31 -13.66 -27.65 -8.88
C ALA A 31 -13.64 -27.28 -10.39
N ASP A 32 -14.60 -27.71 -11.21
CA ASP A 32 -14.52 -27.58 -12.67
C ASP A 32 -15.57 -26.65 -13.32
N LEU A 33 -16.19 -25.75 -12.54
CA LEU A 33 -17.24 -24.86 -13.06
C LEU A 33 -17.01 -23.37 -12.77
N PHE A 34 -15.76 -22.90 -12.83
CA PHE A 34 -15.43 -21.48 -12.59
C PHE A 34 -15.15 -20.67 -13.87
N CYS A 35 -15.18 -21.27 -15.07
CA CYS A 35 -14.60 -20.62 -16.25
C CYS A 35 -15.57 -20.02 -17.28
N THR A 36 -16.88 -20.18 -17.16
CA THR A 36 -17.76 -19.74 -18.25
C THR A 36 -19.16 -19.40 -17.75
N LEU A 37 -19.43 -18.18 -17.24
CA LEU A 37 -20.78 -17.57 -17.20
C LEU A 37 -20.88 -16.13 -16.64
N HIS A 38 -19.86 -15.28 -16.75
CA HIS A 38 -19.99 -13.82 -16.48
C HIS A 38 -19.51 -12.95 -17.66
N ARG A 39 -19.98 -13.30 -18.87
CA ARG A 39 -19.99 -12.38 -20.01
C ARG A 39 -21.40 -12.28 -20.56
N ARG A 40 -22.21 -11.38 -20.00
CA ARG A 40 -23.17 -10.54 -20.76
C ARG A 40 -23.90 -9.55 -19.86
N SER A 41 -23.83 -8.29 -20.30
CA SER A 41 -24.73 -7.17 -20.03
C SER A 41 -24.50 -6.29 -18.80
N TYR A 42 -23.43 -5.49 -18.84
CA TYR A 42 -23.50 -4.07 -18.46
C TYR A 42 -22.54 -3.28 -19.35
N ALA A 43 -23.05 -2.71 -20.44
CA ALA A 43 -22.30 -1.84 -21.33
C ALA A 43 -22.56 -0.37 -20.95
N MET A 44 -21.95 0.05 -19.84
CA MET A 44 -21.21 1.31 -19.81
C MET A 44 -19.76 0.87 -19.67
N THR A 45 -18.90 1.21 -20.62
CA THR A 45 -17.48 0.78 -20.65
C THR A 45 -16.79 1.18 -19.35
N SER A 46 -16.73 0.28 -18.37
CA SER A 46 -16.02 0.53 -17.12
C SER A 46 -14.53 0.69 -17.44
N ARG A 47 -13.95 1.87 -17.19
CA ARG A 47 -12.51 2.11 -17.37
C ARG A 47 -11.70 1.10 -16.54
N LYS A 48 -10.51 0.75 -17.02
CA LYS A 48 -9.63 -0.24 -16.37
C LYS A 48 -9.12 0.27 -15.03
N VAL A 49 -8.84 -0.61 -14.06
CA VAL A 49 -8.25 -0.22 -12.76
C VAL A 49 -6.73 -0.17 -12.89
N LEU A 50 -6.21 0.87 -13.53
CA LEU A 50 -4.78 0.99 -13.87
C LEU A 50 -3.90 1.47 -12.70
N ILE A 51 -4.50 2.15 -11.73
CA ILE A 51 -3.80 2.77 -10.59
C ILE A 51 -4.19 2.06 -9.30
N GLY A 52 -3.19 1.62 -8.57
CA GLY A 52 -3.30 1.16 -7.19
C GLY A 52 -2.80 2.25 -6.24
N VAL A 53 -3.53 2.48 -5.16
CA VAL A 53 -3.12 3.35 -4.06
C VAL A 53 -2.92 2.50 -2.82
N ILE A 54 -1.74 2.57 -2.22
CA ILE A 54 -1.47 1.91 -0.94
C ILE A 54 -1.41 2.96 0.16
N GLY A 55 -2.42 2.97 1.02
CA GLY A 55 -2.54 3.88 2.15
C GLY A 55 -1.74 3.41 3.37
N GLY A 56 -0.87 4.26 3.89
CA GLY A 56 -0.17 4.06 5.16
C GLY A 56 -0.94 4.60 6.36
N SER A 57 -0.23 4.85 7.47
CA SER A 57 -0.81 5.49 8.66
C SER A 57 -1.56 6.78 8.29
N GLY A 58 -2.79 6.91 8.76
CA GLY A 58 -3.66 8.07 8.50
C GLY A 58 -4.52 7.97 7.23
N LEU A 59 -4.09 7.23 6.20
CA LEU A 59 -4.84 7.07 4.94
C LEU A 59 -5.41 5.64 4.86
N TYR A 60 -6.62 5.44 5.35
CA TYR A 60 -7.29 4.12 5.39
C TYR A 60 -8.43 3.98 4.37
N ASP A 61 -8.81 5.09 3.74
CA ASP A 61 -9.87 5.19 2.77
C ASP A 61 -9.69 6.44 1.90
N LEU A 62 -10.46 6.49 0.81
CA LEU A 62 -10.62 7.65 -0.05
C LEU A 62 -12.09 8.06 -0.03
N GLU A 63 -12.54 8.61 1.11
CA GLU A 63 -13.95 9.01 1.33
C GLU A 63 -14.45 10.04 0.31
N ASN A 64 -13.53 10.75 -0.33
CA ASN A 64 -13.83 11.70 -1.41
C ASN A 64 -14.13 11.02 -2.76
N LEU A 65 -14.09 9.69 -2.83
CA LEU A 65 -14.39 8.90 -4.02
C LEU A 65 -15.51 7.90 -3.75
N THR A 66 -16.30 7.61 -4.77
CA THR A 66 -17.43 6.68 -4.64
C THR A 66 -16.93 5.23 -4.72
N PRO A 67 -17.07 4.41 -3.67
CA PRO A 67 -16.73 2.99 -3.75
C PRO A 67 -17.71 2.27 -4.66
N THR A 68 -17.19 1.42 -5.55
CA THR A 68 -17.97 0.68 -6.55
C THR A 68 -17.94 -0.82 -6.30
N GLU A 69 -16.78 -1.36 -5.92
CA GLU A 69 -16.55 -2.79 -5.76
C GLU A 69 -15.55 -3.03 -4.62
N VAL A 70 -15.60 -4.23 -4.02
CA VAL A 70 -14.63 -4.67 -3.00
C VAL A 70 -14.12 -6.06 -3.39
N TYR A 71 -12.80 -6.20 -3.44
CA TYR A 71 -12.11 -7.43 -3.81
C TYR A 71 -11.24 -7.92 -2.65
N ASN A 72 -11.33 -9.19 -2.29
CA ASN A 72 -10.42 -9.80 -1.31
C ASN A 72 -9.85 -11.11 -1.84
N PRO A 73 -9.03 -11.07 -2.91
CA PRO A 73 -8.53 -12.29 -3.54
C PRO A 73 -7.52 -12.99 -2.63
N GLU A 74 -7.65 -14.30 -2.52
CA GLU A 74 -6.57 -15.13 -2.00
C GLU A 74 -5.47 -15.21 -3.07
N THR A 75 -4.25 -14.83 -2.71
CA THR A 75 -3.08 -14.93 -3.58
C THR A 75 -2.26 -16.17 -3.20
N PRO A 76 -1.30 -16.61 -4.05
CA PRO A 76 -0.35 -17.66 -3.66
C PRO A 76 0.53 -17.35 -2.44
N TRP A 77 0.45 -16.11 -1.90
CA TRP A 77 1.14 -15.68 -0.69
C TRP A 77 0.15 -15.30 0.44
N GLY A 78 -1.11 -15.72 0.34
CA GLY A 78 -2.16 -15.45 1.32
C GLY A 78 -3.05 -14.26 0.94
N PHE A 79 -3.83 -13.79 1.92
CA PHE A 79 -4.71 -12.62 1.75
C PHE A 79 -3.94 -11.29 1.88
N PRO A 80 -4.38 -10.23 1.18
CA PRO A 80 -3.87 -8.89 1.40
C PRO A 80 -4.20 -8.36 2.81
N SER A 81 -3.55 -7.27 3.21
CA SER A 81 -3.75 -6.59 4.50
C SER A 81 -5.21 -6.20 4.77
N SER A 82 -5.95 -5.88 3.72
CA SER A 82 -7.38 -5.56 3.74
C SER A 82 -8.01 -5.96 2.41
N PRO A 83 -9.35 -6.10 2.36
CA PRO A 83 -10.05 -6.02 1.10
C PRO A 83 -9.64 -4.76 0.33
N ILE A 84 -9.48 -4.89 -0.98
CA ILE A 84 -9.15 -3.82 -1.92
C ILE A 84 -10.45 -3.17 -2.35
N THR A 85 -10.59 -1.87 -2.07
CA THR A 85 -11.75 -1.09 -2.47
C THR A 85 -11.48 -0.45 -3.83
N VAL A 86 -12.32 -0.75 -4.82
CA VAL A 86 -12.27 -0.02 -6.10
C VAL A 86 -13.22 1.16 -6.03
N SER A 87 -12.65 2.36 -6.11
CA SER A 87 -13.40 3.62 -6.08
C SER A 87 -13.36 4.34 -7.42
N GLN A 88 -14.34 5.21 -7.64
CA GLN A 88 -14.55 5.92 -8.89
C GLN A 88 -14.70 7.43 -8.67
N LEU A 89 -14.07 8.23 -9.54
CA LEU A 89 -14.29 9.67 -9.67
C LEU A 89 -15.61 9.96 -10.43
N PRO A 90 -16.19 11.17 -10.30
CA PRO A 90 -17.35 11.58 -11.11
C PRO A 90 -17.14 11.47 -12.63
N SER A 91 -15.90 11.61 -13.10
CA SER A 91 -15.48 11.41 -14.50
C SER A 91 -15.60 9.96 -14.98
N GLY A 92 -15.72 9.01 -14.06
CA GLY A 92 -15.74 7.59 -14.33
C GLY A 92 -14.38 6.90 -14.19
N VAL A 93 -13.29 7.63 -13.92
CA VAL A 93 -11.96 7.07 -13.65
C VAL A 93 -11.97 6.21 -12.38
N ARG A 94 -11.32 5.04 -12.44
CA ARG A 94 -11.31 4.03 -11.37
C ARG A 94 -9.90 3.79 -10.82
N LEU A 95 -9.82 3.46 -9.54
CA LEU A 95 -8.57 3.08 -8.85
C LEU A 95 -8.82 1.96 -7.82
N ALA A 96 -7.78 1.19 -7.50
CA ALA A 96 -7.78 0.19 -6.43
C ALA A 96 -7.09 0.76 -5.18
N PHE A 97 -7.79 0.80 -4.04
CA PHE A 97 -7.23 1.25 -2.77
C PHE A 97 -6.98 0.06 -1.84
N LEU A 98 -5.81 0.02 -1.22
CA LEU A 98 -5.41 -0.98 -0.23
C LEU A 98 -4.88 -0.29 1.04
N ALA A 99 -5.45 -0.62 2.20
CA ALA A 99 -4.93 -0.16 3.49
C ALA A 99 -3.76 -1.05 3.96
N ARG A 100 -2.54 -0.51 3.98
CA ARG A 100 -1.31 -1.29 4.27
C ARG A 100 -1.35 -2.01 5.62
N HIS A 101 -1.89 -1.35 6.64
CA HIS A 101 -1.96 -1.87 8.02
C HIS A 101 -3.32 -2.49 8.37
N GLY A 102 -4.14 -2.79 7.35
CA GLY A 102 -5.55 -3.12 7.54
C GLY A 102 -6.38 -1.86 7.85
N THR A 103 -7.71 -1.99 7.75
CA THR A 103 -8.65 -0.86 7.96
C THR A 103 -8.64 -0.32 9.39
N GLY A 104 -8.31 -1.18 10.38
CA GLY A 104 -8.21 -0.81 11.79
C GLY A 104 -6.79 -0.50 12.27
N HIS A 105 -5.81 -0.36 11.37
CA HIS A 105 -4.39 -0.21 11.73
C HIS A 105 -3.87 -1.32 12.67
N SER A 106 -4.25 -2.57 12.41
CA SER A 106 -4.03 -3.72 13.29
C SER A 106 -2.82 -4.58 12.92
N ILE A 107 -2.09 -4.24 11.86
CA ILE A 107 -0.95 -5.02 11.35
C ILE A 107 0.33 -4.21 11.51
N LEU A 108 1.31 -4.73 12.26
CA LEU A 108 2.62 -4.10 12.42
C LEU A 108 3.39 -4.07 11.08
N PRO A 109 4.32 -3.11 10.88
CA PRO A 109 5.09 -3.01 9.64
C PRO A 109 5.78 -4.30 9.20
N SER A 110 6.35 -5.06 10.13
CA SER A 110 7.01 -6.35 9.87
C SER A 110 6.04 -7.47 9.45
N ASP A 111 4.78 -7.37 9.88
CA ASP A 111 3.75 -8.39 9.65
C ASP A 111 2.90 -8.11 8.42
N VAL A 112 3.10 -6.96 7.76
CA VAL A 112 2.38 -6.60 6.54
C VAL A 112 2.61 -7.69 5.47
N PRO A 113 1.54 -8.32 4.93
CA PRO A 113 1.66 -9.35 3.89
C PRO A 113 1.96 -8.71 2.52
N ALA A 114 3.11 -8.04 2.40
CA ALA A 114 3.46 -7.22 1.24
C ALA A 114 3.44 -7.99 -0.09
N ARG A 115 3.80 -9.29 -0.08
CA ARG A 115 3.67 -10.16 -1.27
C ARG A 115 2.22 -10.29 -1.71
N ALA A 116 1.30 -10.57 -0.79
CA ALA A 116 -0.11 -10.68 -1.11
C ALA A 116 -0.71 -9.34 -1.57
N ASN A 117 -0.31 -8.23 -0.94
CA ASN A 117 -0.73 -6.88 -1.31
C ASN A 117 -0.38 -6.55 -2.77
N ILE A 118 0.90 -6.69 -3.13
CA ILE A 118 1.38 -6.39 -4.48
C ILE A 118 0.79 -7.38 -5.50
N ALA A 119 0.72 -8.66 -5.15
CA ALA A 119 0.15 -9.67 -6.02
C ALA A 119 -1.34 -9.40 -6.31
N ALA A 120 -2.13 -9.06 -5.30
CA ALA A 120 -3.55 -8.77 -5.46
C ALA A 120 -3.79 -7.53 -6.33
N LEU A 121 -3.00 -6.47 -6.16
CA LEU A 121 -3.06 -5.28 -7.03
C LEU A 121 -2.69 -5.64 -8.48
N LYS A 122 -1.61 -6.42 -8.69
CA LYS A 122 -1.21 -6.91 -10.02
C LYS A 122 -2.34 -7.70 -10.68
N TYR A 123 -2.99 -8.59 -9.94
CA TYR A 123 -4.09 -9.41 -10.41
C TYR A 123 -5.30 -8.59 -10.86
N LEU A 124 -5.60 -7.48 -10.17
CA LEU A 124 -6.66 -6.55 -10.56
C LEU A 124 -6.35 -5.74 -11.83
N GLY A 125 -5.14 -5.87 -12.39
CA GLY A 125 -4.72 -5.18 -13.60
C GLY A 125 -4.06 -3.82 -13.35
N VAL A 126 -3.70 -3.52 -12.09
CA VAL A 126 -2.91 -2.33 -11.76
C VAL A 126 -1.59 -2.35 -12.53
N LYS A 127 -1.20 -1.17 -13.00
CA LYS A 127 0.06 -0.90 -13.72
C LYS A 127 0.97 0.05 -12.93
N VAL A 128 0.36 0.99 -12.20
CA VAL A 128 1.04 2.00 -11.40
C VAL A 128 0.57 1.91 -9.96
N ILE A 129 1.51 1.90 -9.02
CA ILE A 129 1.24 2.02 -7.59
C ILE A 129 1.75 3.38 -7.09
N VAL A 130 0.85 4.13 -6.46
CA VAL A 130 1.18 5.33 -5.68
C VAL A 130 0.98 4.98 -4.20
N ALA A 131 2.09 4.82 -3.49
CA ALA A 131 2.09 4.53 -2.07
C ALA A 131 2.15 5.82 -1.25
N PHE A 132 1.44 5.84 -0.11
CA PHE A 132 1.55 6.89 0.90
C PHE A 132 2.17 6.34 2.18
N SER A 133 3.04 7.13 2.82
CA SER A 133 3.68 6.75 4.09
C SER A 133 3.89 7.97 4.99
N ALA A 134 3.62 7.81 6.28
CA ALA A 134 4.09 8.73 7.31
C ALA A 134 5.56 8.44 7.62
N VAL A 135 6.37 9.49 7.75
CA VAL A 135 7.83 9.36 7.92
C VAL A 135 8.35 10.32 8.99
N GLY A 136 9.42 9.90 9.67
CA GLY A 136 10.23 10.81 10.48
C GLY A 136 11.21 11.57 9.58
N SER A 137 11.39 12.86 9.83
CA SER A 137 12.38 13.68 9.15
C SER A 137 13.77 13.47 9.75
N LEU A 138 14.76 13.21 8.91
CA LEU A 138 16.17 13.19 9.30
C LEU A 138 16.89 14.49 8.93
N ARG A 139 16.18 15.56 8.51
CA ARG A 139 16.78 16.81 8.01
C ARG A 139 16.05 18.03 8.55
N GLU A 140 16.78 19.08 8.94
CA GLU A 140 16.15 20.29 9.51
C GLU A 140 15.14 20.91 8.55
N GLN A 141 15.48 20.98 7.25
CA GLN A 141 14.65 21.60 6.21
C GLN A 141 13.40 20.82 5.83
N ILE A 142 13.27 19.55 6.25
CA ILE A 142 12.07 18.74 6.03
C ILE A 142 11.23 18.82 7.30
N HIS A 143 10.22 19.69 7.30
CA HIS A 143 9.42 19.98 8.47
C HIS A 143 8.23 19.01 8.59
N PRO A 144 7.75 18.69 9.79
CA PRO A 144 6.45 18.03 9.98
C PRO A 144 5.34 18.75 9.19
N GLY A 145 4.63 17.99 8.36
CA GLY A 145 3.63 18.49 7.42
C GLY A 145 4.12 18.63 5.98
N ASP A 146 5.44 18.67 5.74
CA ASP A 146 6.01 18.67 4.39
C ASP A 146 5.80 17.33 3.69
N PHE A 147 5.72 17.40 2.35
CA PHE A 147 5.65 16.25 1.46
C PHE A 147 7.01 15.97 0.85
N ILE A 148 7.37 14.70 0.68
CA ILE A 148 8.58 14.26 -0.01
C ILE A 148 8.23 13.17 -1.01
N VAL A 149 8.75 13.29 -2.23
CA VAL A 149 8.77 12.20 -3.21
C VAL A 149 10.21 11.70 -3.31
N PRO A 150 10.60 10.65 -2.54
CA PRO A 150 11.97 10.15 -2.54
C PRO A 150 12.27 9.38 -3.83
N ASP A 151 13.55 9.31 -4.16
CA ASP A 151 14.10 8.61 -5.33
C ASP A 151 15.09 7.50 -4.95
N GLN A 152 15.49 7.40 -3.67
CA GLN A 152 16.41 6.37 -3.18
C GLN A 152 15.97 5.74 -1.85
N ILE A 153 16.49 4.54 -1.57
CA ILE A 153 16.18 3.77 -0.35
C ILE A 153 17.45 3.19 0.26
N ILE A 154 17.60 3.31 1.58
CA ILE A 154 18.55 2.54 2.39
C ILE A 154 17.76 1.45 3.15
N ASP A 155 18.11 0.18 2.92
CA ASP A 155 17.46 -0.95 3.58
C ASP A 155 18.07 -1.25 4.96
N ARG A 156 17.28 -1.03 6.02
CA ARG A 156 17.59 -1.38 7.41
C ARG A 156 16.56 -2.32 8.01
N THR A 157 15.85 -3.05 7.16
CA THR A 157 15.07 -4.22 7.57
C THR A 157 16.00 -5.37 7.95
N LYS A 158 15.49 -6.35 8.72
CA LYS A 158 16.26 -7.43 9.35
C LYS A 158 16.11 -8.78 8.62
N GLY A 159 15.48 -8.79 7.44
CA GLY A 159 15.27 -10.02 6.65
C GLY A 159 14.19 -10.96 7.19
N ILE A 160 13.43 -10.55 8.22
CA ILE A 160 12.26 -11.30 8.71
C ILE A 160 11.05 -11.16 7.78
N ARG A 161 11.05 -10.11 6.94
CA ARG A 161 10.01 -9.84 5.94
C ARG A 161 10.33 -10.59 4.65
N PRO A 162 9.40 -11.39 4.10
CA PRO A 162 9.58 -11.97 2.78
C PRO A 162 9.69 -10.87 1.72
N ALA A 163 10.88 -10.74 1.11
CA ALA A 163 11.23 -9.60 0.28
C ALA A 163 11.29 -9.89 -1.23
N SER A 164 10.89 -11.09 -1.64
CA SER A 164 10.84 -11.51 -3.04
C SER A 164 9.75 -12.56 -3.27
N PHE A 165 9.11 -12.51 -4.44
CA PHE A 165 8.17 -13.52 -4.92
C PHE A 165 8.85 -14.87 -5.22
N PHE A 166 10.16 -14.84 -5.50
CA PHE A 166 10.97 -16.01 -5.82
C PHE A 166 11.45 -16.78 -4.57
N GLN A 167 11.35 -16.18 -3.38
CA GLN A 167 11.68 -16.86 -2.11
C GLN A 167 10.81 -18.10 -1.89
N GLY A 168 11.47 -19.24 -1.68
CA GLY A 168 10.81 -20.54 -1.50
C GLY A 168 10.39 -21.21 -2.80
N THR A 169 10.83 -20.70 -3.96
CA THR A 169 10.67 -21.35 -5.27
C THR A 169 12.04 -21.89 -5.74
N SER A 170 12.05 -22.71 -6.78
CA SER A 170 13.28 -23.12 -7.49
C SER A 170 13.74 -22.12 -8.56
N VAL A 171 12.98 -21.06 -8.79
CA VAL A 171 13.27 -20.03 -9.81
C VAL A 171 14.12 -18.93 -9.19
N VAL A 172 15.29 -18.68 -9.78
CA VAL A 172 16.20 -17.60 -9.34
C VAL A 172 16.02 -16.39 -10.25
N ALA A 173 15.83 -15.22 -9.64
CA ALA A 173 15.79 -13.94 -10.32
C ALA A 173 16.54 -12.85 -9.54
N HIS A 174 17.18 -11.94 -10.25
CA HIS A 174 17.89 -10.79 -9.70
C HIS A 174 17.37 -9.50 -10.33
N ALA A 175 16.27 -8.98 -9.80
CA ALA A 175 15.68 -7.75 -10.31
C ALA A 175 16.63 -6.55 -10.11
N MET A 176 16.81 -5.76 -11.17
CA MET A 176 17.51 -4.48 -11.06
C MET A 176 16.79 -3.56 -10.08
N PHE A 177 17.51 -3.02 -9.10
CA PHE A 177 16.94 -2.20 -8.02
C PHE A 177 17.81 -0.99 -7.63
N GLY A 178 18.75 -0.59 -8.50
CA GLY A 178 19.60 0.59 -8.28
C GLY A 178 18.78 1.88 -8.18
N ASP A 179 17.72 1.99 -8.98
CA ASP A 179 16.69 3.02 -8.88
C ASP A 179 15.39 2.37 -8.40
N PRO A 180 15.06 2.46 -7.10
CA PRO A 180 13.98 1.66 -6.50
C PRO A 180 12.57 2.16 -6.85
N PHE A 181 12.46 3.42 -7.27
CA PHE A 181 11.20 4.03 -7.72
C PHE A 181 11.22 4.27 -9.23
N ASP A 182 10.05 4.36 -9.85
CA ASP A 182 9.94 4.66 -11.28
C ASP A 182 10.19 6.15 -11.53
N SER A 183 11.30 6.46 -12.21
CA SER A 183 11.74 7.84 -12.43
C SER A 183 10.80 8.65 -13.33
N GLN A 184 10.08 8.01 -14.26
CA GLN A 184 9.10 8.70 -15.09
C GLN A 184 7.84 8.99 -14.28
N LEU A 185 7.39 8.03 -13.48
CA LEU A 185 6.28 8.24 -12.56
C LEU A 185 6.57 9.37 -11.57
N ILE A 186 7.77 9.43 -10.97
CA ILE A 186 8.17 10.53 -10.08
C ILE A 186 8.10 11.88 -10.81
N LYS A 187 8.69 11.96 -12.02
CA LYS A 187 8.68 13.19 -12.84
C LYS A 187 7.26 13.64 -13.19
N THR A 188 6.35 12.70 -13.43
CA THR A 188 4.94 12.98 -13.68
C THR A 188 4.21 13.45 -12.42
N LEU A 189 4.46 12.81 -11.27
CA LEU A 189 3.76 13.11 -10.02
C LEU A 189 4.13 14.46 -9.42
N ILE A 190 5.42 14.86 -9.45
CA ILE A 190 5.90 16.11 -8.84
C ILE A 190 5.07 17.35 -9.23
N PRO A 191 4.91 17.70 -10.52
CA PRO A 191 4.15 18.89 -10.90
C PRO A 191 2.66 18.78 -10.53
N MET A 192 2.08 17.58 -10.59
CA MET A 192 0.69 17.35 -10.18
C MET A 192 0.49 17.58 -8.68
N ILE A 193 1.40 17.05 -7.85
CA ILE A 193 1.37 17.25 -6.39
C ILE A 193 1.59 18.72 -6.06
N GLN A 194 2.55 19.39 -6.72
CA GLN A 194 2.80 20.82 -6.51
C GLN A 194 1.55 21.66 -6.81
N LYS A 195 0.85 21.39 -7.91
CA LYS A 195 -0.43 22.03 -8.26
C LYS A 195 -1.52 21.73 -7.22
N ALA A 196 -1.62 20.49 -6.77
CA ALA A 196 -2.60 20.09 -5.75
C ALA A 196 -2.34 20.81 -4.41
N LEU A 197 -1.08 20.90 -3.97
CA LEU A 197 -0.69 21.61 -2.76
C LEU A 197 -0.98 23.11 -2.85
N ALA A 198 -0.72 23.74 -4.01
CA ALA A 198 -1.02 25.15 -4.24
C ALA A 198 -2.54 25.46 -4.25
N SER A 199 -3.38 24.45 -4.48
CA SER A 199 -4.84 24.58 -4.46
C SER A 199 -5.48 24.37 -3.09
N LEU A 200 -4.70 24.00 -2.07
CA LEU A 200 -5.22 23.81 -0.72
C LEU A 200 -5.69 25.16 -0.15
N PRO A 201 -6.85 25.20 0.54
CA PRO A 201 -7.37 26.43 1.12
C PRO A 201 -6.39 27.01 2.13
N ASP A 202 -6.31 28.34 2.15
CA ASP A 202 -5.32 29.19 2.81
C ASP A 202 -4.93 28.68 4.22
N THR A 203 -3.83 27.93 4.29
CA THR A 203 -3.17 27.60 5.55
C THR A 203 -2.10 28.64 5.80
N THR A 204 -1.95 29.10 7.05
CA THR A 204 -0.93 30.07 7.48
C THR A 204 0.50 29.72 7.08
N THR A 205 0.78 28.48 6.67
CA THR A 205 1.95 28.12 5.83
C THR A 205 1.62 26.88 4.98
N PRO A 206 1.63 26.93 3.64
CA PRO A 206 1.45 25.74 2.80
C PRO A 206 2.63 24.78 3.00
N PRO A 207 2.40 23.46 3.00
CA PRO A 207 3.49 22.50 3.16
C PRO A 207 4.44 22.56 1.96
N ASN A 208 5.73 22.38 2.19
CA ASN A 208 6.70 22.28 1.11
C ASN A 208 6.62 20.90 0.44
N LEU A 209 7.03 20.85 -0.83
CA LEU A 209 7.26 19.61 -1.55
C LEU A 209 8.76 19.46 -1.82
N HIS A 210 9.36 18.42 -1.25
CA HIS A 210 10.73 18.01 -1.59
C HIS A 210 10.66 16.93 -2.68
N THR A 211 11.43 17.11 -3.75
CA THR A 211 11.28 16.35 -5.01
C THR A 211 12.31 15.24 -5.21
N SER A 212 13.15 15.01 -4.21
CA SER A 212 14.17 13.95 -4.15
C SER A 212 14.50 13.68 -2.68
N GLY A 213 15.07 12.53 -2.39
CA GLY A 213 15.51 12.18 -1.04
C GLY A 213 15.69 10.67 -0.85
N THR A 214 16.49 10.32 0.15
CA THR A 214 16.78 8.94 0.52
C THR A 214 15.95 8.53 1.73
N VAL A 215 15.07 7.54 1.57
CA VAL A 215 14.34 6.95 2.69
C VAL A 215 15.11 5.81 3.33
N VAL A 216 15.34 5.89 4.64
CA VAL A 216 15.82 4.76 5.44
C VAL A 216 14.62 3.93 5.84
N CYS A 217 14.56 2.67 5.39
CA CYS A 217 13.50 1.75 5.81
C CYS A 217 13.99 0.87 6.96
N MET A 218 13.60 1.17 8.19
CA MET A 218 13.95 0.36 9.37
C MET A 218 12.92 -0.75 9.63
N GLU A 219 13.29 -1.73 10.47
CA GLU A 219 12.41 -2.85 10.79
C GLU A 219 11.24 -2.47 11.72
N GLY A 220 11.46 -1.63 12.74
CA GLY A 220 10.48 -1.40 13.80
C GLY A 220 10.27 -2.62 14.73
N PRO A 221 9.18 -2.64 15.52
CA PRO A 221 8.15 -1.60 15.62
C PRO A 221 8.57 -0.39 16.47
N GLN A 222 9.65 -0.50 17.25
CA GLN A 222 10.17 0.63 18.01
C GLN A 222 10.75 1.68 17.06
N PHE A 223 10.61 2.96 17.43
CA PHE A 223 11.33 4.05 16.79
C PHE A 223 12.83 3.94 17.05
N SER A 224 13.61 4.68 16.25
CA SER A 224 15.07 4.75 16.37
C SER A 224 15.50 5.24 17.75
N THR A 225 16.61 4.69 18.23
CA THR A 225 17.42 5.40 19.21
C THR A 225 18.05 6.63 18.57
N ARG A 226 18.42 7.63 19.38
CA ARG A 226 19.11 8.83 18.88
C ARG A 226 20.43 8.52 18.16
N ALA A 227 21.15 7.48 18.61
CA ALA A 227 22.39 7.04 17.97
C ALA A 227 22.11 6.53 16.55
N GLU A 228 21.05 5.74 16.37
CA GLU A 228 20.61 5.28 15.05
C GLU A 228 20.17 6.45 14.17
N SER A 229 19.36 7.39 14.66
CA SER A 229 18.95 8.57 13.89
C SER A 229 20.15 9.38 13.39
N ASN A 230 21.14 9.61 14.25
CA ASN A 230 22.37 10.33 13.87
C ASN A 230 23.24 9.53 12.89
N MET A 231 23.31 8.21 13.03
CA MET A 231 23.98 7.33 12.05
C MET A 231 23.30 7.41 10.68
N TYR A 232 21.97 7.33 10.62
CA TYR A 232 21.19 7.41 9.39
C TYR A 232 21.36 8.76 8.68
N ARG A 233 21.42 9.86 9.45
CA ARG A 233 21.75 11.20 8.94
C ARG A 233 23.14 11.24 8.30
N ALA A 234 24.12 10.64 8.96
CA ALA A 234 25.51 10.58 8.50
C ALA A 234 25.66 9.73 7.23
N TRP A 235 24.81 8.72 7.03
CA TRP A 235 24.76 7.93 5.81
C TRP A 235 24.09 8.63 4.61
N GLY A 236 23.49 9.79 4.83
CA GLY A 236 22.76 10.50 3.78
C GLY A 236 21.24 10.29 3.79
N GLY A 237 20.68 9.60 4.80
CA GLY A 237 19.22 9.46 4.93
C GLY A 237 18.52 10.80 5.17
N ASP A 238 17.43 11.04 4.44
CA ASP A 238 16.65 12.28 4.53
C ASP A 238 15.36 12.11 5.30
N ILE A 239 14.74 10.94 5.17
CA ILE A 239 13.53 10.53 5.89
C ILE A 239 13.65 9.08 6.34
N ILE A 240 12.89 8.69 7.35
CA ILE A 240 12.87 7.33 7.88
C ILE A 240 11.45 6.79 7.99
N ASN A 241 11.25 5.54 7.57
CA ASN A 241 9.98 4.84 7.71
C ASN A 241 10.18 3.35 7.98
N MET A 242 9.06 2.62 8.02
CA MET A 242 9.07 1.16 8.27
C MET A 242 8.39 0.36 7.17
N SER A 243 7.96 0.96 6.06
CA SER A 243 7.00 0.34 5.15
C SER A 243 7.36 0.32 3.67
N VAL A 244 8.32 1.13 3.20
CA VAL A 244 8.64 1.17 1.76
C VAL A 244 9.30 -0.12 1.27
N LEU A 245 9.94 -0.88 2.17
CA LEU A 245 10.43 -2.22 1.90
C LEU A 245 9.66 -3.28 2.73
N PRO A 246 9.35 -4.45 2.14
CA PRO A 246 9.75 -4.88 0.80
C PRO A 246 8.80 -4.44 -0.34
N GLU A 247 7.85 -3.54 -0.08
CA GLU A 247 6.82 -3.11 -1.05
C GLU A 247 7.41 -2.69 -2.41
N ALA A 248 8.43 -1.83 -2.43
CA ALA A 248 9.09 -1.39 -3.66
C ALA A 248 9.82 -2.52 -4.41
N LYS A 249 10.50 -3.43 -3.69
CA LYS A 249 11.18 -4.61 -4.28
C LYS A 249 10.17 -5.52 -4.98
N LEU A 250 9.05 -5.77 -4.31
CA LEU A 250 7.98 -6.60 -4.83
C LEU A 250 7.27 -5.95 -6.01
N ALA A 251 7.00 -4.64 -5.96
CA ALA A 251 6.45 -3.92 -7.10
C ALA A 251 7.37 -4.02 -8.34
N ARG A 252 8.69 -3.90 -8.14
CA ARG A 252 9.68 -4.12 -9.20
C ARG A 252 9.62 -5.53 -9.77
N GLU A 253 9.61 -6.56 -8.91
CA GLU A 253 9.50 -7.95 -9.36
C GLU A 253 8.17 -8.27 -10.05
N ALA A 254 7.08 -7.60 -9.68
CA ALA A 254 5.78 -7.73 -10.34
C ALA A 254 5.65 -6.85 -11.61
N GLU A 255 6.72 -6.18 -12.03
CA GLU A 255 6.71 -5.26 -13.16
C GLU A 255 5.62 -4.17 -13.04
N LEU A 256 5.54 -3.55 -11.87
CA LEU A 256 4.67 -2.42 -11.57
C LEU A 256 5.52 -1.16 -11.38
N SER A 257 5.12 -0.07 -12.02
CA SER A 257 5.70 1.24 -11.71
C SER A 257 5.28 1.65 -10.31
N TYR A 258 6.25 2.05 -9.48
CA TYR A 258 6.03 2.32 -8.07
C TYR A 258 6.65 3.66 -7.69
N ALA A 259 5.88 4.48 -6.98
CA ALA A 259 6.35 5.72 -6.37
C ALA A 259 5.80 5.84 -4.94
N LEU A 260 6.58 6.51 -4.10
CA LEU A 260 6.20 6.85 -2.73
C LEU A 260 5.94 8.36 -2.64
N ILE A 261 4.82 8.72 -2.02
CA ILE A 261 4.55 10.06 -1.53
C ILE A 261 4.59 10.00 0.00
N ALA A 262 5.66 10.54 0.57
CA ALA A 262 5.89 10.57 2.02
C ALA A 262 5.41 11.89 2.62
N THR A 263 4.93 11.83 3.87
CA THR A 263 4.58 13.02 4.66
C THR A 263 5.32 13.00 5.98
N ALA A 264 6.12 14.04 6.24
CA ALA A 264 6.86 14.14 7.49
C ALA A 264 5.88 14.36 8.66
N THR A 265 6.01 13.59 9.73
CA THR A 265 5.18 13.74 10.95
C THR A 265 5.92 14.31 12.14
N ASP A 266 7.24 14.16 12.15
CA ASP A 266 8.12 14.48 13.27
C ASP A 266 9.58 14.54 12.77
N TYR A 267 10.53 14.78 13.67
CA TYR A 267 11.97 14.84 13.37
C TYR A 267 12.73 13.59 13.85
N ASP A 268 12.06 12.43 13.93
CA ASP A 268 12.62 11.21 14.53
C ASP A 268 13.24 11.54 15.92
N ALA A 269 14.26 10.79 16.36
CA ALA A 269 14.89 11.00 17.67
C ALA A 269 16.14 11.91 17.65
N TRP A 270 16.56 12.44 16.49
CA TRP A 270 17.81 13.22 16.40
C TRP A 270 17.67 14.64 16.93
N ARG A 271 16.49 15.24 16.77
CA ARG A 271 16.21 16.59 17.29
C ARG A 271 15.94 16.50 18.78
N VAL A 272 16.83 17.10 19.57
CA VAL A 272 16.59 17.33 20.99
C VAL A 272 15.78 18.62 21.08
N SER A 273 14.46 18.53 21.11
CA SER A 273 13.61 19.68 21.39
C SER A 273 13.64 20.01 22.88
N GLU A 274 13.52 21.29 23.22
CA GLU A 274 13.35 21.75 24.61
C GLU A 274 11.95 21.40 25.15
N GLU A 275 10.96 21.22 24.26
CA GLU A 275 9.62 20.71 24.59
C GLU A 275 9.39 19.29 24.06
N PRO A 276 8.81 18.37 24.85
CA PRO A 276 8.56 17.00 24.42
C PRO A 276 7.49 16.92 23.33
N VAL A 277 7.80 16.27 22.20
CA VAL A 277 6.80 15.91 21.18
C VAL A 277 5.73 15.04 21.84
N THR A 278 4.50 15.54 21.90
CA THR A 278 3.38 14.80 22.50
C THR A 278 2.76 13.85 21.48
N VAL A 279 2.24 12.71 21.95
CA VAL A 279 1.45 11.79 21.11
C VAL A 279 0.31 12.53 20.40
N ALA A 280 -0.33 13.50 21.08
CA ALA A 280 -1.40 14.31 20.51
C ALA A 280 -0.95 15.16 19.30
N GLU A 281 0.24 15.76 19.34
CA GLU A 281 0.79 16.53 18.22
C GLU A 281 1.13 15.65 17.02
N VAL A 282 1.70 14.46 17.28
CA VAL A 282 1.95 13.46 16.22
C VAL A 282 0.65 13.04 15.56
N TYR A 283 -0.39 12.73 16.35
CA TYR A 283 -1.71 12.39 15.81
C TYR A 283 -2.35 13.53 15.04
N LYS A 284 -2.24 14.77 15.52
CA LYS A 284 -2.78 15.96 14.81
C LYS A 284 -2.08 16.15 13.46
N THR A 285 -0.76 16.06 13.42
CA THR A 285 0.01 16.14 12.17
C THR A 285 -0.37 15.01 11.23
N LEU A 286 -0.49 13.77 11.75
CA LEU A 286 -0.90 12.61 10.97
C LEU A 286 -2.30 12.79 10.35
N SER A 287 -3.26 13.29 11.12
CA SER A 287 -4.63 13.56 10.63
C SER A 287 -4.64 14.62 9.53
N ASN A 288 -3.93 15.74 9.74
CA ASN A 288 -3.82 16.80 8.74
C ASN A 288 -3.13 16.31 7.46
N ASN A 289 -2.09 15.48 7.61
CA ASN A 289 -1.38 14.89 6.49
C ASN A 289 -2.28 13.93 5.71
N ALA A 290 -3.06 13.10 6.40
CA ALA A 290 -4.02 12.20 5.78
C ALA A 290 -5.05 12.94 4.92
N ASP A 291 -5.66 14.00 5.45
CA ASP A 291 -6.65 14.80 4.71
C ASP A 291 -6.05 15.45 3.47
N ARG A 292 -4.82 15.95 3.58
CA ARG A 292 -4.08 16.48 2.43
C ARG A 292 -3.75 15.39 1.43
N SER A 293 -3.30 14.22 1.86
CA SER A 293 -3.03 13.06 1.00
C SER A 293 -4.27 12.59 0.25
N ARG A 294 -5.45 12.56 0.89
CA ARG A 294 -6.74 12.25 0.22
C ARG A 294 -7.06 13.24 -0.88
N LYS A 295 -6.91 14.54 -0.60
CA LYS A 295 -7.14 15.63 -1.57
C LYS A 295 -6.17 15.51 -2.75
N ILE A 296 -4.87 15.38 -2.47
CA ILE A 296 -3.84 15.19 -3.49
C ILE A 296 -4.17 13.98 -4.35
N THR A 297 -4.50 12.83 -3.72
CA THR A 297 -4.85 11.61 -4.45
C THR A 297 -5.99 11.86 -5.44
N ALA A 298 -7.10 12.47 -5.01
CA ALA A 298 -8.21 12.75 -5.91
C ALA A 298 -7.88 13.78 -7.01
N THR A 299 -7.03 14.77 -6.69
CA THR A 299 -6.64 15.80 -7.67
C THR A 299 -5.72 15.25 -8.76
N ILE A 300 -4.77 14.39 -8.42
CA ILE A 300 -3.80 13.87 -9.39
C ILE A 300 -4.33 12.67 -10.17
N LEU A 301 -5.35 11.98 -9.65
CA LEU A 301 -5.79 10.69 -10.18
C LEU A 301 -6.30 10.76 -11.61
N GLU A 302 -7.10 11.77 -11.96
CA GLU A 302 -7.66 11.90 -13.31
C GLU A 302 -6.52 11.99 -14.34
N GLU A 303 -5.63 12.96 -14.16
CA GLU A 303 -4.51 13.23 -15.05
C GLU A 303 -3.54 12.04 -15.12
N LEU A 304 -3.22 11.43 -13.96
CA LEU A 304 -2.37 10.25 -13.91
C LEU A 304 -3.01 9.07 -14.64
N HIS A 305 -4.31 8.84 -14.48
CA HIS A 305 -5.00 7.74 -15.14
C HIS A 305 -4.95 7.87 -16.65
N GLU A 306 -5.23 9.07 -17.18
CA GLU A 306 -5.19 9.32 -18.62
C GLU A 306 -3.77 9.11 -19.19
N ILE A 307 -2.73 9.57 -18.49
CA ILE A 307 -1.33 9.36 -18.90
C ILE A 307 -0.99 7.86 -18.93
N VAL A 308 -1.41 7.09 -17.92
CA VAL A 308 -1.17 5.64 -17.87
C VAL A 308 -1.98 4.90 -18.94
N GLU A 309 -3.22 5.32 -19.20
CA GLU A 309 -4.07 4.73 -20.24
C GLU A 309 -3.50 4.96 -21.65
N ARG A 310 -2.87 6.12 -21.90
CA ARG A 310 -2.16 6.42 -23.15
C ARG A 310 -0.79 5.72 -23.27
N GLY A 311 -0.30 5.09 -22.19
CA GLY A 311 1.02 4.46 -22.15
C GLY A 311 2.19 5.44 -22.13
N GLU A 312 1.93 6.70 -21.76
CA GLU A 312 2.95 7.77 -21.73
C GLU A 312 3.86 7.67 -20.50
N VAL A 313 3.31 7.23 -19.36
CA VAL A 313 4.12 6.55 -18.35
C VAL A 313 4.36 5.16 -18.90
N LEU A 314 5.38 5.04 -19.76
CA LEU A 314 5.95 3.75 -20.12
C LEU A 314 6.23 3.07 -18.79
N THR A 315 5.50 2.00 -18.47
CA THR A 315 5.71 1.17 -17.30
C THR A 315 7.14 0.67 -17.39
N SER A 316 8.12 1.44 -16.91
CA SER A 316 9.55 1.14 -17.14
C SER A 316 9.95 -0.17 -16.47
N ALA A 317 9.13 -0.60 -15.51
CA ALA A 317 9.18 -1.91 -14.89
C ALA A 317 8.64 -3.04 -15.79
N GLU A 318 7.72 -2.77 -16.72
CA GLU A 318 7.15 -3.77 -17.65
C GLU A 318 8.21 -4.30 -18.61
N GLY A 319 8.32 -5.62 -18.68
CA GLY A 319 9.41 -6.27 -19.38
C GLY A 319 10.73 -6.32 -18.60
N GLY A 320 10.88 -5.67 -17.45
CA GLY A 320 12.15 -5.61 -16.72
C GLY A 320 12.63 -6.99 -16.24
N MET A 321 11.71 -7.89 -15.91
CA MET A 321 12.06 -9.21 -15.39
C MET A 321 12.64 -10.15 -16.45
N GLN A 322 12.42 -9.89 -17.74
CA GLN A 322 13.00 -10.70 -18.81
C GLN A 322 14.53 -10.80 -18.74
N TYR A 323 15.19 -9.75 -18.22
CA TYR A 323 16.64 -9.69 -18.04
C TYR A 323 17.11 -10.17 -16.66
N SER A 324 16.16 -10.43 -15.76
CA SER A 324 16.43 -10.73 -14.35
C SER A 324 16.27 -12.23 -14.04
N LEU A 325 15.53 -12.97 -14.86
CA LEU A 325 15.30 -14.42 -14.70
C LEU A 325 16.55 -15.21 -15.10
N VAL A 326 17.07 -16.02 -14.18
CA VAL A 326 18.29 -16.84 -14.38
C VAL A 326 17.93 -18.29 -14.69
N THR A 327 17.05 -18.89 -13.89
CA THR A 327 16.64 -20.29 -14.07
C THR A 327 15.82 -20.42 -15.37
N ARG A 328 16.06 -21.45 -16.17
CA ARG A 328 15.33 -21.70 -17.45
C ARG A 328 14.28 -22.80 -17.38
N ASN A 329 14.46 -23.77 -16.48
CA ASN A 329 13.52 -24.87 -16.28
C ASN A 329 12.74 -24.62 -14.99
N TRP A 330 11.42 -24.45 -15.11
CA TRP A 330 10.55 -24.10 -13.98
C TRP A 330 9.58 -25.25 -13.70
N PRO A 331 9.60 -25.84 -12.49
CA PRO A 331 8.59 -26.81 -12.07
C PRO A 331 7.18 -26.22 -12.19
N GLU A 332 6.18 -27.07 -12.48
CA GLU A 332 4.80 -26.60 -12.72
C GLU A 332 4.23 -25.81 -11.55
N GLY A 333 4.43 -26.26 -10.30
CA GLY A 333 3.94 -25.55 -9.12
C GLY A 333 4.55 -24.14 -8.95
N ASP A 334 5.84 -23.98 -9.23
CA ASP A 334 6.50 -22.66 -9.17
C ASP A 334 6.01 -21.77 -10.32
N ARG A 335 5.83 -22.35 -11.50
CA ARG A 335 5.30 -21.65 -12.68
C ARG A 335 3.88 -21.13 -12.42
N GLU A 336 2.98 -21.95 -11.91
CA GLU A 336 1.61 -21.54 -11.60
C GLU A 336 1.57 -20.43 -10.55
N LYS A 337 2.39 -20.57 -9.50
CA LYS A 337 2.53 -19.55 -8.45
C LYS A 337 3.03 -18.22 -9.00
N LEU A 338 4.11 -18.23 -9.79
CA LEU A 338 4.73 -17.01 -10.31
C LEU A 338 3.92 -16.39 -11.46
N ALA A 339 3.11 -17.17 -12.18
CA ALA A 339 2.20 -16.67 -13.20
C ALA A 339 1.17 -15.67 -12.65
N PHE A 340 0.89 -15.71 -11.34
CA PHE A 340 -0.01 -14.75 -10.70
C PHE A 340 0.51 -13.29 -10.78
N VAL A 341 1.83 -13.10 -10.71
CA VAL A 341 2.46 -11.77 -10.76
C VAL A 341 3.17 -11.50 -12.09
N LEU A 342 3.60 -12.55 -12.77
CA LEU A 342 4.40 -12.49 -14.00
C LEU A 342 3.81 -13.41 -15.09
N PRO A 343 2.53 -13.22 -15.49
CA PRO A 343 1.84 -14.12 -16.40
C PRO A 343 2.48 -14.17 -17.80
N LYS A 344 3.15 -13.10 -18.24
CA LYS A 344 3.86 -13.05 -19.53
C LYS A 344 4.98 -14.10 -19.63
N TYR A 345 5.62 -14.42 -18.50
CA TYR A 345 6.75 -15.34 -18.47
C TYR A 345 6.31 -16.73 -18.05
N PHE A 346 5.49 -16.83 -17.01
CA PHE A 346 5.13 -18.10 -16.40
C PHE A 346 3.74 -18.60 -16.80
N GLY A 347 2.91 -17.80 -17.47
CA GLY A 347 1.61 -18.25 -17.96
C GLY A 347 1.76 -19.43 -18.94
N LYS A 348 0.79 -20.34 -18.97
CA LYS A 348 0.69 -21.33 -20.05
C LYS A 348 0.45 -20.51 -21.33
N GLU A 349 1.27 -20.71 -22.38
CA GLU A 349 0.96 -20.14 -23.69
C GLU A 349 -0.49 -20.53 -24.00
N GLN A 350 -1.34 -19.55 -24.30
CA GLN A 350 -2.61 -19.88 -24.93
C GLN A 350 -2.23 -20.51 -26.26
N ALA A 351 -2.28 -21.84 -26.34
CA ALA A 351 -2.32 -22.53 -27.60
C ALA A 351 -3.54 -22.00 -28.35
N ASN A 352 -3.32 -21.08 -29.29
CA ASN A 352 -4.22 -20.74 -30.39
C ASN A 352 -3.40 -20.10 -31.50
#